data_AF-A0A7X7BB86-F1
#
_entry.id   AF-A0A7X7BB86-F1
#
_cell.length_a   1.000
_cell.length_b   1.000
_cell.length_c   1.000
_cell.angle_alpha   90.00
_cell.angle_beta   90.00
_cell.angle_gamma   90.00
#
_symmetry.space_group_name_H-M   'P 1'
#
loop_
_entity.id
_entity.type
_entity.pdbx_description
1 polymer ?
#
loop_
_entity_poly.entity_id
_entity_poly.type
_entity_poly.pdbx_seq_one_letter_code
_entity_poly.pdbx_strand_id
1 'polypeptide(L)'
;MNTKRIVVAGVTLAVAVAALLVFFSRREGPVRTERDAREAPRPVFPVSTGVVVRPLPPSAMGARTTAGRRPPAVSASKDVAAVMDASDKSLEARLSALAGLGKALQEQDVDALISFMDRRNAEDALPPEKLNALKNDVANLLRAQLKFPDVLPWRLANMWRDTAHDEVWRDYCIQHAGAAWPRISASAARDEVRSLLWTAAADPAAPGAGTALISLRNLVSSGSEEKAKVAERASALAATAETPEGVRVTALQIAAELGAPGTAALARSLLPDRSQPVHLRMSAAAALGRAGDASDLPALEALASTSDPRLRAAASSAVRRLSEKPNAP
;
A
#
# COMPACT_ATOMS: atom_id res chain seq x y z
N MET A 1 19.61 -17.06 14.54
CA MET A 1 18.90 -16.01 13.75
C MET A 1 19.81 -15.57 12.63
N ASN A 2 19.38 -15.70 11.38
CA ASN A 2 20.28 -15.75 10.22
C ASN A 2 20.49 -14.36 9.61
N THR A 3 21.65 -13.76 9.84
CA THR A 3 22.06 -12.38 9.48
C THR A 3 21.83 -12.04 8.00
N LYS A 4 21.82 -13.06 7.12
CA LYS A 4 21.54 -12.90 5.69
C LYS A 4 20.09 -12.47 5.37
N ARG A 5 19.10 -12.86 6.20
CA ARG A 5 17.68 -12.46 6.00
C ARG A 5 17.42 -10.99 6.30
N ILE A 6 18.14 -10.43 7.28
CA ILE A 6 18.05 -9.00 7.66
C ILE A 6 18.65 -8.12 6.55
N VAL A 7 19.77 -8.56 5.95
CA VAL A 7 20.43 -7.80 4.88
C VAL A 7 19.57 -7.78 3.61
N VAL A 8 18.95 -8.90 3.22
CA VAL A 8 18.10 -8.94 2.02
C VAL A 8 16.82 -8.11 2.21
N ALA A 9 16.15 -8.19 3.36
CA ALA A 9 14.97 -7.37 3.65
C ALA A 9 15.30 -5.86 3.69
N GLY A 10 16.47 -5.49 4.25
CA GLY A 10 16.93 -4.10 4.29
C GLY A 10 17.26 -3.53 2.90
N VAL A 11 17.81 -4.34 1.99
CA VAL A 11 18.12 -3.92 0.61
C VAL A 11 16.85 -3.72 -0.21
N THR A 12 15.85 -4.59 -0.09
CA THR A 12 14.57 -4.43 -0.81
C THR A 12 13.79 -3.20 -0.35
N LEU A 13 13.77 -2.92 0.95
CA LEU A 13 13.17 -1.70 1.51
C LEU A 13 13.92 -0.44 1.05
N ALA A 14 15.25 -0.48 0.99
CA ALA A 14 16.06 0.64 0.52
C ALA A 14 15.82 0.93 -0.98
N VAL A 15 15.64 -0.09 -1.82
CA VAL A 15 15.32 0.07 -3.24
C VAL A 15 13.90 0.64 -3.41
N ALA A 16 12.92 0.20 -2.62
CA ALA A 16 11.57 0.74 -2.64
C ALA A 16 11.53 2.22 -2.19
N VAL A 17 12.28 2.59 -1.15
CA VAL A 17 12.42 3.97 -0.68
C VAL A 17 13.14 4.86 -1.72
N ALA A 18 14.19 4.34 -2.36
CA ALA A 18 14.90 5.06 -3.42
C ALA A 18 14.00 5.27 -4.66
N ALA A 19 13.21 4.28 -5.04
CA ALA A 19 12.23 4.40 -6.12
C ALA A 19 11.12 5.41 -5.76
N LEU A 20 10.67 5.45 -4.50
CA LEU A 20 9.75 6.47 -3.99
C LEU A 20 10.35 7.88 -4.12
N LEU A 21 11.60 8.07 -3.69
CA LEU A 21 12.30 9.36 -3.73
C LEU A 21 12.49 9.87 -5.18
N VAL A 22 12.83 8.99 -6.12
CA VAL A 22 12.94 9.33 -7.55
C VAL A 22 11.57 9.65 -8.16
N PHE A 23 10.53 8.90 -7.78
CA PHE A 23 9.16 9.15 -8.24
C PHE A 23 8.62 10.50 -7.77
N PHE A 24 8.90 10.90 -6.52
CA PHE A 24 8.51 12.21 -6.00
C PHE A 24 9.28 13.39 -6.59
N SER A 25 10.48 13.15 -7.12
CA SER A 25 11.30 14.19 -7.74
C SER A 25 10.85 14.56 -9.15
N ARG A 26 10.00 13.73 -9.79
CA ARG A 26 9.65 13.86 -11.22
C ARG A 26 8.22 14.34 -11.51
N ARG A 27 7.39 14.60 -10.49
CA ARG A 27 5.93 14.82 -10.67
C ARG A 27 5.47 16.28 -10.65
N GLU A 28 6.35 17.25 -10.84
CA GLU A 28 5.97 18.65 -11.00
C GLU A 28 5.70 18.96 -12.49
N GLY A 29 4.43 18.84 -12.89
CA GLY A 29 3.90 19.39 -14.14
C GLY A 29 3.25 20.76 -13.90
N PRO A 30 3.09 21.60 -14.95
CA PRO A 30 2.71 22.99 -14.78
C PRO A 30 1.27 23.16 -14.28
N VAL A 31 1.10 24.10 -13.36
CA VAL A 31 -0.17 24.51 -12.72
C VAL A 31 -1.11 25.12 -13.76
N ARG A 32 -2.33 24.59 -13.86
CA ARG A 32 -3.44 25.23 -14.59
C ARG A 32 -4.16 26.20 -13.66
N THR A 33 -4.20 27.47 -14.05
CA THR A 33 -4.86 28.58 -13.34
C THR A 33 -6.38 28.46 -13.35
N GLU A 34 -6.99 28.78 -12.20
CA GLU A 34 -8.43 28.95 -11.98
C GLU A 34 -8.99 30.11 -12.83
N ARG A 35 -9.80 29.77 -13.83
CA ARG A 35 -10.90 30.62 -14.28
C ARG A 35 -11.93 29.76 -14.98
N ASP A 36 -13.20 30.05 -14.70
CA ASP A 36 -14.43 29.40 -15.18
C ASP A 36 -14.95 28.20 -14.38
N ALA A 37 -15.38 28.46 -13.14
CA ALA A 37 -16.43 27.68 -12.48
C ALA A 37 -17.66 28.59 -12.30
N ARG A 38 -18.66 28.47 -13.18
CA ARG A 38 -20.00 29.00 -12.94
C ARG A 38 -20.77 28.00 -12.07
N GLU A 39 -21.28 28.52 -10.96
CA GLU A 39 -21.98 27.81 -9.89
C GLU A 39 -23.36 27.30 -10.34
N ALA A 40 -23.63 26.01 -10.17
CA ALA A 40 -24.96 25.40 -10.35
C ALA A 40 -25.56 25.06 -8.96
N PRO A 41 -26.88 25.20 -8.77
CA PRO A 41 -27.49 25.22 -7.44
C PRO A 41 -27.50 23.84 -6.77
N ARG A 42 -27.25 23.84 -5.46
CA ARG A 42 -27.18 22.64 -4.61
C ARG A 42 -28.59 22.07 -4.34
N PRO A 43 -28.80 20.74 -4.47
CA PRO A 43 -30.01 20.12 -3.98
C PRO A 43 -29.97 19.99 -2.45
N VAL A 44 -31.09 20.36 -1.80
CA VAL A 44 -31.32 20.19 -0.36
C VAL A 44 -31.94 18.82 -0.13
N PHE A 45 -31.34 17.99 0.72
CA PHE A 45 -31.92 16.72 1.15
C PHE A 45 -32.52 16.83 2.56
N PRO A 46 -33.67 16.20 2.83
CA PRO A 46 -34.32 16.25 4.13
C PRO A 46 -33.54 15.45 5.18
N VAL A 47 -33.48 15.99 6.39
CA VAL A 47 -32.94 15.34 7.60
C VAL A 47 -33.81 14.13 7.92
N SER A 48 -33.23 12.93 7.84
CA SER A 48 -33.91 11.69 8.27
C SER A 48 -33.44 11.30 9.67
N THR A 49 -34.41 11.27 10.57
CA THR A 49 -34.33 10.90 11.98
C THR A 49 -34.00 9.41 12.17
N GLY A 50 -33.32 9.12 13.27
CA GLY A 50 -32.69 7.84 13.60
C GLY A 50 -33.47 6.55 13.29
N VAL A 51 -32.75 5.59 12.71
CA VAL A 51 -33.14 4.19 12.66
C VAL A 51 -31.98 3.36 13.21
N VAL A 52 -32.27 2.61 14.28
CA VAL A 52 -31.38 1.62 14.89
C VAL A 52 -31.15 0.49 13.90
N VAL A 53 -29.92 0.31 13.42
CA VAL A 53 -29.54 -0.81 12.56
C VAL A 53 -29.33 -2.05 13.44
N ARG A 54 -30.28 -3.00 13.38
CA ARG A 54 -30.06 -4.37 13.87
C ARG A 54 -29.13 -5.14 12.90
N PRO A 55 -28.25 -6.03 13.38
CA PRO A 55 -27.42 -6.85 12.51
C PRO A 55 -28.27 -7.82 11.68
N LEU A 56 -27.97 -7.94 10.38
CA LEU A 56 -28.54 -8.94 9.49
C LEU A 56 -28.01 -10.35 9.85
N PRO A 57 -28.86 -11.40 9.85
CA PRO A 57 -28.41 -12.77 10.04
C PRO A 57 -27.65 -13.30 8.80
N PRO A 58 -26.75 -14.28 8.98
CA PRO A 58 -25.96 -14.84 7.90
C PRO A 58 -26.81 -15.84 7.12
N SER A 59 -27.30 -15.48 5.93
CA SER A 59 -27.71 -16.44 4.89
C SER A 59 -28.06 -15.75 3.58
N ALA A 60 -27.13 -15.79 2.62
CA ALA A 60 -27.45 -15.84 1.21
C ALA A 60 -26.44 -16.76 0.50
N MET A 61 -26.31 -17.98 1.01
CA MET A 61 -25.63 -19.05 0.30
C MET A 61 -26.41 -20.34 0.54
N GLY A 62 -27.19 -20.75 -0.47
CA GLY A 62 -27.77 -22.10 -0.57
C GLY A 62 -29.29 -22.17 -0.46
N ALA A 63 -29.97 -22.23 -1.61
CA ALA A 63 -31.03 -23.21 -1.90
C ALA A 63 -31.60 -22.98 -3.32
N ARG A 64 -30.94 -23.55 -4.33
CA ARG A 64 -31.64 -24.08 -5.50
C ARG A 64 -31.11 -25.48 -5.79
N THR A 65 -31.72 -26.45 -5.11
CA THR A 65 -31.72 -27.85 -5.52
C THR A 65 -32.58 -27.99 -6.77
N THR A 66 -31.94 -27.96 -7.93
CA THR A 66 -32.38 -28.77 -9.07
C THR A 66 -31.21 -29.66 -9.41
N ALA A 67 -31.45 -30.98 -9.41
CA ALA A 67 -30.50 -32.00 -9.83
C ALA A 67 -30.29 -31.90 -11.35
N GLY A 68 -29.63 -30.83 -11.80
CA GLY A 68 -29.00 -30.74 -13.09
C GLY A 68 -27.56 -31.21 -12.92
N ARG A 69 -27.14 -32.18 -13.72
CA ARG A 69 -25.76 -32.63 -13.86
C ARG A 69 -24.84 -31.39 -13.84
N ARG A 70 -24.07 -31.21 -12.76
CA ARG A 70 -23.06 -30.14 -12.66
C ARG A 70 -22.23 -30.23 -13.94
N PRO A 71 -22.14 -29.18 -14.77
CA PRO A 71 -21.25 -29.21 -15.92
C PRO A 71 -19.86 -29.63 -15.41
N PRO A 72 -19.12 -30.47 -16.14
CA PRO A 72 -17.80 -30.90 -15.70
C PRO A 72 -17.00 -29.66 -15.33
N ALA A 73 -16.34 -29.68 -14.17
CA ALA A 73 -15.43 -28.62 -13.79
C ALA A 73 -14.44 -28.45 -14.94
N VAL A 74 -14.57 -27.37 -15.70
CA VAL A 74 -13.73 -27.12 -16.86
C VAL A 74 -12.34 -26.87 -16.28
N SER A 75 -11.40 -27.78 -16.58
CA SER A 75 -10.04 -27.67 -16.08
C SER A 75 -9.40 -26.42 -16.63
N ALA A 76 -8.55 -25.76 -15.82
CA ALA A 76 -7.73 -24.66 -16.28
C ALA A 76 -6.96 -25.04 -17.56
N SER A 77 -6.65 -24.03 -18.39
CA SER A 77 -5.82 -24.23 -19.58
C SER A 77 -4.45 -24.82 -19.22
N LYS A 78 -3.80 -25.46 -20.19
CA LYS A 78 -2.48 -26.07 -19.99
C LYS A 78 -1.45 -25.05 -19.52
N ASP A 79 -1.51 -23.83 -20.05
CA ASP A 79 -0.58 -22.76 -19.72
C ASP A 79 -0.77 -22.29 -18.27
N VAL A 80 -2.03 -22.14 -17.81
CA VAL A 80 -2.34 -21.83 -16.41
C VAL A 80 -1.97 -22.99 -15.49
N ALA A 81 -2.20 -24.23 -15.91
CA ALA A 81 -1.78 -25.41 -15.16
C ALA A 81 -0.25 -25.43 -14.94
N ALA A 82 0.54 -25.03 -15.95
CA ALA A 82 1.99 -24.93 -15.84
C ALA A 82 2.43 -23.86 -14.83
N VAL A 83 1.78 -22.69 -14.78
CA VAL A 83 2.04 -21.66 -13.75
C VAL A 83 1.79 -22.21 -12.34
N MET A 84 0.75 -23.01 -12.18
CA MET A 84 0.27 -23.50 -10.89
C MET A 84 0.83 -24.87 -10.52
N ASP A 85 1.76 -25.45 -11.27
CA ASP A 85 2.31 -26.78 -10.97
C ASP A 85 3.03 -26.77 -9.62
N ALA A 86 2.42 -27.38 -8.61
CA ALA A 86 2.93 -27.43 -7.25
C ALA A 86 4.16 -28.33 -7.11
N SER A 87 4.39 -29.24 -8.06
CA SER A 87 5.52 -30.16 -8.05
C SER A 87 6.77 -29.57 -8.69
N ASP A 88 6.61 -28.57 -9.57
CA ASP A 88 7.72 -27.91 -10.24
C ASP A 88 8.41 -26.90 -9.32
N LYS A 89 9.69 -27.18 -9.06
CA LYS A 89 10.59 -26.35 -8.23
C LYS A 89 11.24 -25.22 -9.03
N SER A 90 11.04 -25.16 -10.33
CA SER A 90 11.58 -24.13 -11.22
C SER A 90 10.70 -22.89 -11.22
N LEU A 91 11.09 -21.88 -10.45
CA LEU A 91 10.44 -20.57 -10.52
C LEU A 91 10.52 -19.98 -11.95
N GLU A 92 11.66 -20.16 -12.62
CA GLU A 92 11.88 -19.65 -13.97
C GLU A 92 10.90 -20.26 -14.98
N ALA A 93 10.69 -21.57 -14.93
CA ALA A 93 9.75 -22.25 -15.83
C ALA A 93 8.31 -21.75 -15.60
N ARG A 94 7.90 -21.61 -14.33
CA ARG A 94 6.56 -21.12 -13.97
C ARG A 94 6.36 -19.64 -14.31
N LEU A 95 7.38 -18.81 -14.18
CA LEU A 95 7.35 -17.41 -14.64
C LEU A 95 7.34 -17.32 -16.17
N SER A 96 8.05 -18.19 -16.88
CA SER A 96 7.99 -18.26 -18.33
C SER A 96 6.59 -18.65 -18.81
N ALA A 97 5.94 -19.61 -18.15
CA ALA A 97 4.54 -19.96 -18.43
C ALA A 97 3.61 -18.77 -18.16
N LEU A 98 3.81 -18.05 -17.06
CA LEU A 98 3.03 -16.87 -16.69
C LEU A 98 3.18 -15.74 -17.73
N ALA A 99 4.39 -15.51 -18.22
CA ALA A 99 4.67 -14.51 -19.25
C ALA A 99 3.98 -14.82 -20.59
N GLY A 100 3.70 -16.10 -20.87
CA GLY A 100 2.91 -16.53 -22.03
C GLY A 100 1.41 -16.22 -21.92
N LEU A 101 0.91 -15.91 -20.72
CA LEU A 101 -0.51 -15.64 -20.51
C LEU A 101 -0.89 -14.23 -20.97
N GLY A 102 -2.03 -14.13 -21.67
CA GLY A 102 -2.60 -12.87 -22.13
C GLY A 102 -3.40 -12.11 -21.07
N LYS A 103 -3.87 -10.91 -21.43
CA LYS A 103 -4.76 -10.08 -20.60
C LYS A 103 -6.25 -10.36 -20.83
N ALA A 104 -6.58 -11.38 -21.61
CA ALA A 104 -7.95 -11.78 -21.95
C ALA A 104 -8.19 -13.23 -21.52
N LEU A 105 -7.83 -13.56 -20.29
CA LEU A 105 -8.01 -14.90 -19.75
C LEU A 105 -9.50 -15.24 -19.63
N GLN A 106 -9.79 -16.54 -19.82
CA GLN A 106 -11.12 -17.08 -19.58
C GLN A 106 -11.42 -17.08 -18.08
N GLU A 107 -12.71 -17.04 -17.72
CA GLU A 107 -13.16 -16.96 -16.33
C GLU A 107 -12.60 -18.11 -15.47
N GLN A 108 -12.60 -19.33 -16.01
CA GLN A 108 -12.01 -20.51 -15.37
C GLN A 108 -10.51 -20.39 -15.07
N ASP A 109 -9.76 -19.72 -15.94
CA ASP A 109 -8.31 -19.52 -15.80
C ASP A 109 -8.02 -18.43 -14.76
N VAL A 110 -8.83 -17.37 -14.76
CA VAL A 110 -8.82 -16.34 -13.71
C VAL A 110 -9.12 -16.97 -12.35
N ASP A 111 -10.16 -17.79 -12.25
CA ASP A 111 -10.52 -18.47 -11.00
C ASP A 111 -9.43 -19.42 -10.52
N ALA A 112 -8.78 -20.14 -11.44
CA ALA A 112 -7.68 -21.03 -11.09
C ALA A 112 -6.47 -20.25 -10.54
N LEU A 113 -6.09 -19.14 -11.18
CA LEU A 113 -5.01 -18.28 -10.72
C LEU A 113 -5.33 -17.61 -9.36
N ILE A 114 -6.59 -17.22 -9.13
CA ILE A 114 -7.04 -16.71 -7.83
C ILE A 114 -6.95 -17.81 -6.76
N SER A 115 -7.34 -19.04 -7.08
CA SER A 115 -7.19 -20.19 -6.19
C SER A 115 -5.72 -20.47 -5.88
N PHE A 116 -4.84 -20.37 -6.89
CA PHE A 116 -3.39 -20.53 -6.72
C PHE A 116 -2.79 -19.50 -5.75
N MET A 117 -3.23 -18.25 -5.79
CA MET A 117 -2.75 -17.23 -4.83
C MET A 117 -3.03 -17.62 -3.36
N ASP A 118 -4.06 -18.42 -3.10
CA ASP A 118 -4.46 -18.89 -1.77
C ASP A 118 -3.70 -20.14 -1.30
N ARG A 119 -2.79 -20.68 -2.13
CA ARG A 119 -1.95 -21.85 -1.80
C ARG A 119 -1.01 -21.57 -0.62
N ARG A 120 -0.86 -22.51 0.30
CA ARG A 120 0.07 -22.41 1.44
C ARG A 120 1.47 -22.86 1.06
N ASN A 121 2.46 -22.40 1.83
CA ASN A 121 3.86 -22.75 1.63
C ASN A 121 4.10 -24.28 1.69
N ALA A 122 3.34 -25.00 2.52
CA ALA A 122 3.47 -26.46 2.63
C ALA A 122 2.88 -27.22 1.43
N GLU A 123 2.10 -26.55 0.58
CA GLU A 123 1.39 -27.14 -0.55
C GLU A 123 2.13 -26.93 -1.88
N ASP A 124 3.32 -26.33 -1.87
CA ASP A 124 4.10 -26.05 -3.07
C ASP A 124 5.57 -26.44 -2.86
N ALA A 125 6.21 -26.96 -3.91
CA ALA A 125 7.61 -27.35 -3.86
C ALA A 125 8.57 -26.15 -3.93
N LEU A 126 8.09 -24.97 -4.34
CA LEU A 126 8.87 -23.73 -4.26
C LEU A 126 9.09 -23.30 -2.81
N PRO A 127 10.28 -22.78 -2.46
CA PRO A 127 10.48 -22.16 -1.16
C PRO A 127 9.62 -20.89 -1.03
N PRO A 128 9.23 -20.50 0.20
CA PRO A 128 8.27 -19.42 0.45
C PRO A 128 8.55 -18.12 -0.31
N GLU A 129 9.81 -17.68 -0.37
CA GLU A 129 10.18 -16.45 -1.06
C GLU A 129 9.91 -16.50 -2.57
N LYS A 130 10.12 -17.66 -3.20
CA LYS A 130 9.88 -17.86 -4.63
C LYS A 130 8.39 -18.04 -4.92
N LEU A 131 7.69 -18.76 -4.04
CA LEU A 131 6.24 -18.90 -4.15
C LEU A 131 5.55 -17.53 -4.05
N ASN A 132 5.93 -16.72 -3.06
CA ASN A 132 5.39 -15.36 -2.89
C ASN A 132 5.69 -14.45 -4.08
N ALA A 133 6.90 -14.55 -4.67
CA ALA A 133 7.25 -13.82 -5.88
C ALA A 133 6.35 -14.21 -7.07
N LEU A 134 6.13 -15.52 -7.27
CA LEU A 134 5.24 -16.00 -8.32
C LEU A 134 3.79 -15.54 -8.11
N LYS A 135 3.27 -15.63 -6.86
CA LYS A 135 1.93 -15.14 -6.52
C LYS A 135 1.79 -13.64 -6.76
N ASN A 136 2.83 -12.86 -6.45
CA ASN A 136 2.85 -11.42 -6.72
C ASN A 136 2.71 -11.12 -8.22
N ASP A 137 3.41 -11.86 -9.08
CA ASP A 137 3.31 -11.69 -10.53
C ASP A 137 1.96 -12.16 -11.08
N VAL A 138 1.39 -13.22 -10.51
CA VAL A 138 0.00 -13.62 -10.80
C VAL A 138 -0.99 -12.53 -10.41
N ALA A 139 -0.85 -11.91 -9.23
CA ALA A 139 -1.71 -10.81 -8.80
C ALA A 139 -1.58 -9.59 -9.74
N ASN A 140 -0.37 -9.29 -10.22
CA ASN A 140 -0.15 -8.26 -11.24
C ASN A 140 -0.89 -8.58 -12.54
N LEU A 141 -0.80 -9.83 -13.03
CA LEU A 141 -1.51 -10.28 -14.23
C LEU A 141 -3.03 -10.17 -14.07
N LEU A 142 -3.57 -10.61 -12.92
CA LEU A 142 -5.00 -10.57 -12.62
C LEU A 142 -5.53 -9.13 -12.59
N ARG A 143 -4.80 -8.21 -11.95
CA ARG A 143 -5.11 -6.76 -11.94
C ARG A 143 -5.07 -6.14 -13.34
N ALA A 144 -4.23 -6.69 -14.23
CA ALA A 144 -4.03 -6.20 -15.58
C ALA A 144 -4.97 -6.83 -16.63
N GLN A 145 -5.85 -7.76 -16.24
CA GLN A 145 -6.84 -8.32 -17.16
C GLN A 145 -7.74 -7.22 -17.75
N LEU A 146 -8.14 -7.41 -19.01
CA LEU A 146 -9.06 -6.50 -19.72
C LEU A 146 -10.38 -6.38 -18.95
N LYS A 147 -10.98 -7.52 -18.62
CA LYS A 147 -12.06 -7.65 -17.64
C LYS A 147 -11.44 -7.81 -16.26
N PHE A 148 -11.57 -6.79 -15.42
CA PHE A 148 -11.09 -6.86 -14.04
C PHE A 148 -11.85 -7.96 -13.29
N PRO A 149 -11.16 -8.86 -12.56
CA PRO A 149 -11.86 -9.89 -11.78
C PRO A 149 -12.52 -9.26 -10.57
N ASP A 150 -13.86 -9.09 -10.61
CA ASP A 150 -14.59 -8.39 -9.56
C ASP A 150 -14.36 -9.02 -8.19
N VAL A 151 -14.22 -10.34 -8.09
CA VAL A 151 -13.99 -11.08 -6.83
C VAL A 151 -12.62 -10.82 -6.18
N LEU A 152 -11.64 -10.29 -6.94
CA LEU A 152 -10.25 -10.17 -6.51
C LEU A 152 -10.05 -9.38 -5.19
N PRO A 153 -10.71 -8.22 -4.96
CA PRO A 153 -10.54 -7.46 -3.73
C PRO A 153 -10.88 -8.26 -2.47
N TRP A 154 -11.98 -9.02 -2.50
CA TRP A 154 -12.39 -9.87 -1.39
C TRP A 154 -11.42 -11.04 -1.16
N ARG A 155 -10.88 -11.62 -2.24
CA ARG A 155 -9.89 -12.71 -2.12
C ARG A 155 -8.58 -12.22 -1.52
N LEU A 156 -8.08 -11.05 -1.93
CA LEU A 156 -6.92 -10.41 -1.32
C LEU A 156 -7.16 -10.10 0.17
N ALA A 157 -8.33 -9.59 0.51
CA ALA A 157 -8.69 -9.31 1.90
C ALA A 157 -8.75 -10.58 2.76
N ASN A 158 -9.32 -11.67 2.24
CA ASN A 158 -9.37 -12.96 2.94
C ASN A 158 -7.96 -13.54 3.15
N MET A 159 -7.11 -13.52 2.13
CA MET A 159 -5.72 -13.99 2.24
C MET A 159 -4.90 -13.17 3.24
N TRP A 160 -5.13 -11.85 3.33
CA TRP A 160 -4.47 -11.01 4.33
C TRP A 160 -4.91 -11.31 5.77
N ARG A 161 -6.20 -11.58 5.99
CA ARG A 161 -6.75 -11.85 7.34
C ARG A 161 -6.32 -13.22 7.87
N ASP A 162 -6.07 -14.16 6.97
CA ASP A 162 -5.68 -15.51 7.34
C ASP A 162 -4.20 -15.57 7.75
N THR A 163 -3.97 -15.80 9.04
CA THR A 163 -2.62 -15.83 9.64
C THR A 163 -1.82 -17.08 9.32
N ALA A 164 -2.42 -18.10 8.69
CA ALA A 164 -1.68 -19.25 8.17
C ALA A 164 -0.97 -18.93 6.84
N HIS A 165 -1.23 -17.77 6.23
CA HIS A 165 -0.43 -17.26 5.13
C HIS A 165 0.87 -16.63 5.62
N ASP A 166 1.89 -16.69 4.77
CA ASP A 166 3.18 -16.04 4.98
C ASP A 166 3.03 -14.52 5.12
N GLU A 167 3.79 -13.90 6.03
CA GLU A 167 3.70 -12.46 6.31
C GLU A 167 4.02 -11.59 5.08
N VAL A 168 4.96 -12.00 4.23
CA VAL A 168 5.30 -11.26 3.00
C VAL A 168 4.15 -11.35 2.01
N TRP A 169 3.51 -12.51 1.87
CA TRP A 169 2.33 -12.65 1.03
C TRP A 169 1.16 -11.79 1.51
N ARG A 170 0.97 -11.71 2.83
CA ARG A 170 -0.05 -10.85 3.43
C ARG A 170 0.24 -9.38 3.10
N ASP A 171 1.47 -8.88 3.26
CA ASP A 171 1.81 -7.50 2.81
C ASP A 171 1.52 -7.28 1.32
N TYR A 172 1.87 -8.23 0.45
CA TYR A 172 1.50 -8.15 -0.97
C TYR A 172 -0.02 -8.08 -1.20
N CYS A 173 -0.83 -8.76 -0.39
CA CYS A 173 -2.29 -8.63 -0.49
C CYS A 173 -2.76 -7.19 -0.25
N ILE A 174 -2.17 -6.47 0.73
CA ILE A 174 -2.44 -5.04 0.97
C ILE A 174 -2.00 -4.20 -0.23
N GLN A 175 -0.79 -4.43 -0.73
CA GLN A 175 -0.25 -3.72 -1.90
C GLN A 175 -1.18 -3.86 -3.11
N HIS A 176 -1.59 -5.09 -3.43
CA HIS A 176 -2.44 -5.37 -4.59
C HIS A 176 -3.85 -4.84 -4.42
N ALA A 177 -4.41 -4.90 -3.20
CA ALA A 177 -5.72 -4.35 -2.89
C ALA A 177 -5.74 -2.83 -3.09
N GLY A 178 -4.78 -2.11 -2.50
CA GLY A 178 -4.65 -0.67 -2.66
C GLY A 178 -4.41 -0.26 -4.11
N ALA A 179 -3.54 -0.98 -4.83
CA ALA A 179 -3.27 -0.71 -6.23
C ALA A 179 -4.46 -1.02 -7.14
N ALA A 180 -5.41 -1.88 -6.73
CA ALA A 180 -6.58 -2.27 -7.53
C ALA A 180 -7.66 -1.19 -7.51
N TRP A 181 -7.60 -0.25 -6.57
CA TRP A 181 -8.62 0.78 -6.36
C TRP A 181 -9.17 1.43 -7.64
N PRO A 182 -8.35 1.91 -8.59
CA PRO A 182 -8.86 2.61 -9.77
C PRO A 182 -9.67 1.72 -10.72
N ARG A 183 -9.52 0.40 -10.60
CA ARG A 183 -10.16 -0.61 -11.46
C ARG A 183 -11.46 -1.16 -10.86
N ILE A 184 -11.72 -0.91 -9.58
CA ILE A 184 -12.90 -1.39 -8.88
C ILE A 184 -14.06 -0.44 -9.14
N SER A 185 -15.15 -0.96 -9.73
CA SER A 185 -16.39 -0.21 -9.99
C SER A 185 -17.43 -0.39 -8.87
N ALA A 186 -17.53 -1.59 -8.29
CA ALA A 186 -18.51 -1.91 -7.27
C ALA A 186 -18.21 -1.20 -5.93
N SER A 187 -19.21 -0.49 -5.38
CA SER A 187 -19.06 0.21 -4.09
C SER A 187 -18.68 -0.74 -2.96
N ALA A 188 -19.35 -1.90 -2.87
CA ALA A 188 -19.07 -2.89 -1.83
C ALA A 188 -17.62 -3.39 -1.86
N ALA A 189 -17.03 -3.55 -3.05
CA ALA A 189 -15.62 -3.93 -3.20
C ALA A 189 -14.67 -2.80 -2.75
N ARG A 190 -15.02 -1.54 -3.05
CA ARG A 190 -14.28 -0.38 -2.57
C ARG A 190 -14.36 -0.26 -1.04
N ASP A 191 -15.53 -0.47 -0.47
CA ASP A 191 -15.72 -0.46 0.98
C ASP A 191 -14.89 -1.57 1.65
N GLU A 192 -14.82 -2.76 1.04
CA GLU A 192 -13.97 -3.86 1.51
C GLU A 192 -12.48 -3.50 1.48
N VAL A 193 -11.97 -2.96 0.37
CA VAL A 193 -10.57 -2.52 0.27
C VAL A 193 -10.28 -1.42 1.28
N ARG A 194 -11.15 -0.41 1.39
CA ARG A 194 -10.98 0.69 2.35
C ARG A 194 -10.92 0.14 3.78
N SER A 195 -11.83 -0.77 4.13
CA SER A 195 -11.86 -1.44 5.45
C SER A 195 -10.58 -2.23 5.73
N LEU A 196 -10.11 -3.01 4.76
CA LEU A 196 -8.86 -3.76 4.82
C LEU A 196 -7.66 -2.83 5.09
N LEU A 197 -7.53 -1.76 4.31
CA LEU A 197 -6.44 -0.79 4.46
C LEU A 197 -6.45 -0.11 5.84
N TRP A 198 -7.61 0.31 6.33
CA TRP A 198 -7.72 0.88 7.68
C TRP A 198 -7.39 -0.12 8.77
N THR A 199 -7.81 -1.37 8.61
CA THR A 199 -7.50 -2.44 9.57
C THR A 199 -6.01 -2.72 9.62
N ALA A 200 -5.36 -2.85 8.46
CA ALA A 200 -3.91 -3.04 8.38
C ALA A 200 -3.14 -1.83 8.93
N ALA A 201 -3.58 -0.61 8.63
CA ALA A 201 -2.94 0.59 9.16
C ALA A 201 -3.18 0.78 10.67
N ALA A 202 -4.21 0.15 11.26
CA ALA A 202 -4.57 0.26 12.68
C ALA A 202 -3.63 -0.49 13.63
N ASP A 203 -2.92 -1.50 13.15
CA ASP A 203 -1.95 -2.27 13.93
C ASP A 203 -0.55 -2.11 13.32
N PRO A 204 0.40 -1.43 13.99
CA PRO A 204 1.76 -1.24 13.48
C PRO A 204 2.53 -2.55 13.30
N ALA A 205 2.12 -3.64 13.96
CA ALA A 205 2.72 -4.97 13.81
C ALA A 205 2.09 -5.78 12.67
N ALA A 206 0.96 -5.33 12.11
CA ALA A 206 0.29 -6.06 11.05
C ALA A 206 1.11 -6.05 9.74
N PRO A 207 1.15 -7.18 9.00
CA PRO A 207 1.79 -7.22 7.69
C PRO A 207 1.22 -6.15 6.76
N GLY A 208 2.10 -5.29 6.25
CA GLY A 208 1.74 -4.22 5.33
C GLY A 208 1.11 -2.98 5.96
N ALA A 209 1.26 -2.74 7.27
CA ALA A 209 0.76 -1.50 7.91
C ALA A 209 1.24 -0.22 7.20
N GLY A 210 2.52 -0.15 6.85
CA GLY A 210 3.08 0.97 6.06
C GLY A 210 2.52 1.04 4.64
N THR A 211 2.42 -0.11 3.95
CA THR A 211 1.81 -0.25 2.62
C THR A 211 0.35 0.21 2.60
N ALA A 212 -0.39 -0.11 3.67
CA ALA A 212 -1.76 0.31 3.85
C ALA A 212 -1.86 1.83 3.99
N LEU A 213 -0.97 2.45 4.77
CA LEU A 213 -0.93 3.90 4.93
C LEU A 213 -0.60 4.62 3.62
N ILE A 214 0.31 4.08 2.80
CA ILE A 214 0.58 4.61 1.45
C ILE A 214 -0.67 4.55 0.59
N SER A 215 -1.41 3.43 0.65
CA SER A 215 -2.64 3.25 -0.12
C SER A 215 -3.72 4.23 0.35
N LEU A 216 -3.91 4.41 1.66
CA LEU A 216 -4.82 5.41 2.23
C LEU A 216 -4.45 6.84 1.80
N ARG A 217 -3.16 7.20 1.79
CA ARG A 217 -2.70 8.48 1.23
C ARG A 217 -3.13 8.62 -0.23
N ASN A 218 -2.97 7.58 -1.05
CA ASN A 218 -3.40 7.64 -2.45
C ASN A 218 -4.91 7.82 -2.59
N LEU A 219 -5.71 7.25 -1.66
CA LEU A 219 -7.16 7.48 -1.62
C LEU A 219 -7.51 8.92 -1.26
N VAL A 220 -6.73 9.59 -0.41
CA VAL A 220 -6.88 11.04 -0.17
C VAL A 220 -6.64 11.81 -1.46
N SER A 221 -5.60 11.47 -2.23
CA SER A 221 -5.31 12.12 -3.52
C SER A 221 -6.41 11.93 -4.56
N SER A 222 -7.16 10.82 -4.50
CA SER A 222 -8.32 10.58 -5.39
C SER A 222 -9.65 11.10 -4.84
N GLY A 223 -9.65 11.79 -3.69
CA GLY A 223 -10.88 12.25 -3.02
C GLY A 223 -11.74 11.12 -2.45
N SER A 224 -11.18 9.93 -2.30
CA SER A 224 -11.87 8.72 -1.82
C SER A 224 -11.68 8.45 -0.34
N GLU A 225 -10.89 9.28 0.35
CA GLU A 225 -10.67 9.21 1.79
C GLU A 225 -10.42 10.60 2.38
N GLU A 226 -10.76 10.77 3.66
CA GLU A 226 -10.59 12.03 4.36
C GLU A 226 -9.12 12.29 4.71
N LYS A 227 -8.61 13.44 4.25
CA LYS A 227 -7.23 13.89 4.52
C LYS A 227 -6.89 13.91 6.01
N ALA A 228 -7.75 14.50 6.84
CA ALA A 228 -7.50 14.69 8.27
C ALA A 228 -7.34 13.35 8.99
N LYS A 229 -8.21 12.39 8.69
CA LYS A 229 -8.20 11.05 9.27
C LYS A 229 -6.90 10.29 8.96
N VAL A 230 -6.44 10.33 7.70
CA VAL A 230 -5.18 9.67 7.30
C VAL A 230 -3.97 10.40 7.90
N ALA A 231 -4.00 11.73 7.96
CA ALA A 231 -2.95 12.54 8.57
C ALA A 231 -2.80 12.24 10.08
N GLU A 232 -3.91 12.14 10.81
CA GLU A 232 -3.94 11.77 12.23
C GLU A 232 -3.35 10.38 12.44
N ARG A 233 -3.78 9.39 11.64
CA ARG A 233 -3.27 8.02 11.76
C ARG A 233 -1.77 7.94 11.47
N ALA A 234 -1.30 8.65 10.46
CA ALA A 234 0.11 8.73 10.12
C ALA A 234 0.92 9.39 11.26
N SER A 235 0.42 10.48 11.84
CA SER A 235 1.06 11.15 12.97
C SER A 235 1.19 10.22 14.19
N ALA A 236 0.10 9.52 14.54
CA ALA A 236 0.11 8.56 15.64
C ALA A 236 1.14 7.44 15.44
N LEU A 237 1.18 6.83 14.25
CA LEU A 237 2.13 5.77 13.93
C LEU A 237 3.59 6.26 13.98
N ALA A 238 3.86 7.49 13.52
CA ALA A 238 5.21 8.07 13.54
C ALA A 238 5.71 8.35 14.97
N ALA A 239 4.79 8.78 15.85
CA ALA A 239 5.09 9.18 17.22
C ALA A 239 5.32 7.98 18.17
N THR A 240 4.68 6.84 17.94
CA THR A 240 4.82 5.64 18.76
C THR A 240 6.20 4.99 18.55
N ALA A 241 7.00 4.89 19.61
CA ALA A 241 8.37 4.39 19.53
C ALA A 241 8.45 2.90 19.18
N GLU A 242 7.46 2.12 19.61
CA GLU A 242 7.31 0.68 19.40
C GLU A 242 6.91 0.33 17.97
N THR A 243 6.43 1.31 17.19
CA THR A 243 6.10 1.10 15.78
C THR A 243 7.38 0.71 15.02
N PRO A 244 7.34 -0.32 14.14
CA PRO A 244 8.50 -0.70 13.34
C PRO A 244 9.08 0.48 12.55
N GLU A 245 10.41 0.57 12.47
CA GLU A 245 11.13 1.70 11.85
C GLU A 245 10.58 2.06 10.46
N GLY A 246 10.40 1.06 9.58
CA GLY A 246 9.89 1.30 8.22
C GLY A 246 8.48 1.90 8.19
N VAL A 247 7.62 1.51 9.15
CA VAL A 247 6.28 2.09 9.30
C VAL A 247 6.38 3.51 9.83
N ARG A 248 7.25 3.79 10.82
CA ARG A 248 7.47 5.16 11.33
C ARG A 248 8.01 6.11 10.26
N VAL A 249 8.95 5.65 9.44
CA VAL A 249 9.48 6.42 8.30
C VAL A 249 8.35 6.78 7.35
N THR A 250 7.57 5.78 6.91
CA THR A 250 6.44 5.98 5.99
C THR A 250 5.41 6.93 6.58
N ALA A 251 5.07 6.74 7.85
CA ALA A 251 4.08 7.50 8.56
C ALA A 251 4.49 8.97 8.76
N LEU A 252 5.75 9.24 9.10
CA LEU A 252 6.26 10.60 9.24
C LEU A 252 6.22 11.37 7.90
N GLN A 253 6.56 10.70 6.80
CA GLN A 253 6.49 11.32 5.47
C GLN A 253 5.05 11.66 5.07
N ILE A 254 4.12 10.72 5.31
CA ILE A 254 2.70 10.93 5.00
C ILE A 254 2.08 12.00 5.91
N ALA A 255 2.42 12.01 7.19
CA ALA A 255 2.00 13.04 8.13
C ALA A 255 2.46 14.44 7.65
N ALA A 256 3.71 14.56 7.21
CA ALA A 256 4.25 15.82 6.67
C ALA A 256 3.59 16.23 5.35
N GLU A 257 3.36 15.27 4.45
CA GLU A 257 2.68 15.50 3.16
C GLU A 257 1.23 15.95 3.34
N LEU A 258 0.51 15.34 4.29
CA LEU A 258 -0.88 15.66 4.58
C LEU A 258 -1.04 16.81 5.59
N GLY A 259 0.06 17.40 6.08
CA GLY A 259 0.02 18.52 7.02
C GLY A 259 -0.58 18.17 8.38
N ALA A 260 -0.27 16.99 8.91
CA ALA A 260 -0.74 16.59 10.23
C ALA A 260 -0.19 17.53 11.32
N PRO A 261 -1.02 18.02 12.26
CA PRO A 261 -0.55 18.82 13.39
C PRO A 261 0.55 18.11 14.19
N GLY A 262 1.53 18.87 14.69
CA GLY A 262 2.64 18.34 15.48
C GLY A 262 3.75 17.66 14.68
N THR A 263 3.62 17.50 13.36
CA THR A 263 4.65 16.83 12.53
C THR A 263 6.02 17.50 12.65
N ALA A 264 6.10 18.83 12.59
CA ALA A 264 7.36 19.55 12.73
C ALA A 264 7.98 19.34 14.12
N ALA A 265 7.17 19.34 15.18
CA ALA A 265 7.64 19.10 16.54
C ALA A 265 8.23 17.69 16.71
N LEU A 266 7.55 16.67 16.17
CA LEU A 266 8.07 15.29 16.15
C LEU A 266 9.36 15.21 15.33
N ALA A 267 9.43 15.84 14.17
CA ALA A 267 10.63 15.81 13.35
C ALA A 267 11.82 16.52 14.04
N ARG A 268 11.58 17.61 14.78
CA ARG A 268 12.59 18.31 15.59
C ARG A 268 13.15 17.42 16.71
N SER A 269 12.33 16.58 17.33
CA SER A 269 12.83 15.66 18.37
C SER A 269 13.63 14.49 17.79
N LEU A 270 13.25 13.99 16.60
CA LEU A 270 13.91 12.85 15.96
C LEU A 270 15.23 13.21 15.28
N LEU A 271 15.33 14.40 14.67
CA LEU A 271 16.48 14.79 13.85
C LEU A 271 17.84 14.76 14.61
N PRO A 272 17.97 15.37 15.81
CA PRO A 272 19.24 15.42 16.54
C PRO A 272 19.56 14.13 17.29
N ASP A 273 18.55 13.29 17.58
CA ASP A 273 18.70 12.08 18.37
C ASP A 273 19.47 11.00 17.57
N ARG A 274 20.75 10.83 17.91
CA ARG A 274 21.64 9.85 17.26
C ARG A 274 21.31 8.40 17.62
N SER A 275 20.48 8.16 18.62
CA SER A 275 19.97 6.82 18.91
C SER A 275 18.90 6.37 17.90
N GLN A 276 18.28 7.32 17.19
CA GLN A 276 17.33 6.99 16.13
C GLN A 276 18.03 6.43 14.89
N PRO A 277 17.41 5.45 14.21
CA PRO A 277 17.90 4.94 12.94
C PRO A 277 18.06 6.05 11.89
N VAL A 278 19.07 5.89 11.03
CA VAL A 278 19.43 6.92 10.06
C VAL A 278 18.27 7.25 9.11
N HIS A 279 17.45 6.25 8.73
CA HIS A 279 16.34 6.44 7.80
C HIS A 279 15.23 7.27 8.43
N LEU A 280 14.97 7.09 9.72
CA LEU A 280 14.02 7.91 10.47
C LEU A 280 14.50 9.35 10.60
N ARG A 281 15.80 9.56 10.83
CA ARG A 281 16.42 10.91 10.86
C ARG A 281 16.39 11.60 9.50
N MET A 282 16.65 10.87 8.41
CA MET A 282 16.46 11.39 7.04
C MET A 282 15.00 11.79 6.80
N SER A 283 14.06 10.96 7.26
CA SER A 283 12.63 11.23 7.17
C SER A 283 12.23 12.47 7.96
N ALA A 284 12.82 12.67 9.14
CA ALA A 284 12.63 13.88 9.94
C ALA A 284 13.14 15.13 9.22
N ALA A 285 14.33 15.08 8.60
CA ALA A 285 14.85 16.19 7.80
C ALA A 285 13.87 16.55 6.67
N ALA A 286 13.40 15.54 5.92
CA ALA A 286 12.43 15.74 4.84
C ALA A 286 11.09 16.29 5.35
N ALA A 287 10.62 15.85 6.52
CA ALA A 287 9.41 16.32 7.16
C ALA A 287 9.53 17.80 7.56
N LEU A 288 10.68 18.24 8.11
CA LEU A 288 10.93 19.65 8.39
C LEU A 288 10.96 20.51 7.13
N GLY A 289 11.54 20.00 6.03
CA GLY A 289 11.47 20.70 4.75
C GLY A 289 10.03 20.98 4.26
N ARG A 290 9.05 20.17 4.69
CA ARG A 290 7.63 20.34 4.34
C ARG A 290 6.84 21.11 5.39
N ALA A 291 6.92 20.69 6.65
CA ALA A 291 6.08 21.17 7.75
C ALA A 291 6.78 22.17 8.68
N GLY A 292 8.11 22.27 8.59
CA GLY A 292 8.92 23.20 9.38
C GLY A 292 8.95 24.62 8.81
N ASP A 293 9.74 25.45 9.49
CA ASP A 293 9.86 26.89 9.28
C ASP A 293 11.34 27.33 9.34
N ALA A 294 11.61 28.63 9.21
CA ALA A 294 12.97 29.17 9.14
C ALA A 294 13.82 28.85 10.39
N SER A 295 13.20 28.58 11.55
CA SER A 295 13.92 28.18 12.77
C SER A 295 14.59 26.81 12.66
N ASP A 296 14.20 25.98 11.69
CA ASP A 296 14.79 24.66 11.45
C ASP A 296 16.08 24.72 10.61
N LEU A 297 16.36 25.85 9.95
CA LEU A 297 17.51 26.00 9.05
C LEU A 297 18.86 25.68 9.71
N PRO A 298 19.19 26.19 10.92
CA PRO A 298 20.50 25.91 11.51
C PRO A 298 20.75 24.42 11.76
N ALA A 299 19.73 23.68 12.19
CA ALA A 299 19.84 22.24 12.43
C ALA A 299 19.99 21.46 11.12
N LEU A 300 19.28 21.88 10.08
CA LEU A 300 19.37 21.27 8.75
C LEU A 300 20.69 21.58 8.05
N GLU A 301 21.23 22.80 8.16
CA GLU A 301 22.53 23.20 7.60
C GLU A 301 23.68 22.46 8.28
N ALA A 302 23.63 22.32 9.61
CA ALA A 302 24.58 21.50 10.35
C ALA A 302 24.56 20.04 9.86
N LEU A 303 23.36 19.49 9.58
CA LEU A 303 23.21 18.15 9.05
C LEU A 303 23.64 18.04 7.57
N ALA A 304 23.45 19.09 6.77
CA ALA A 304 23.93 19.17 5.38
C ALA A 304 25.47 19.19 5.29
N SER A 305 26.15 19.55 6.38
CA SER A 305 27.62 19.56 6.46
C SER A 305 28.21 18.26 7.03
N THR A 306 27.38 17.26 7.32
CA THR A 306 27.84 15.97 7.88
C THR A 306 28.56 15.09 6.85
N SER A 307 29.40 14.18 7.35
CA SER A 307 30.09 13.19 6.51
C SER A 307 29.15 12.13 5.94
N ASP A 308 28.07 11.76 6.64
CA ASP A 308 27.09 10.79 6.16
C ASP A 308 26.36 11.32 4.91
N PRO A 309 26.59 10.73 3.71
CA PRO A 309 26.03 11.22 2.46
C PRO A 309 24.50 11.18 2.44
N ARG A 310 23.87 10.26 3.18
CA ARG A 310 22.42 10.08 3.19
C ARG A 310 21.73 11.21 3.94
N LEU A 311 22.25 11.53 5.12
CA LEU A 311 21.75 12.64 5.94
C LEU A 311 22.03 13.99 5.27
N ARG A 312 23.21 14.16 4.67
CA ARG A 312 23.56 15.35 3.90
C ARG A 312 22.58 15.62 2.77
N ALA A 313 22.26 14.61 1.96
CA ALA A 313 21.34 14.76 0.84
C ALA A 313 19.91 15.12 1.30
N ALA A 314 19.41 14.44 2.35
CA ALA A 314 18.09 14.72 2.91
C ALA A 314 17.99 16.15 3.48
N ALA A 315 19.00 16.57 4.23
CA ALA A 315 19.07 17.89 4.83
C ALA A 315 19.18 19.00 3.78
N SER A 316 20.05 18.84 2.77
CA SER A 316 20.21 19.82 1.68
C SER A 316 18.89 20.03 0.92
N SER A 317 18.15 18.95 0.66
CA SER A 317 16.82 19.02 0.05
C SER A 317 15.81 19.78 0.94
N ALA A 318 15.86 19.56 2.25
CA ALA A 318 15.00 20.25 3.21
C ALA A 318 15.33 21.75 3.33
N VAL A 319 16.61 22.12 3.40
CA VAL A 319 17.07 23.52 3.38
C VAL A 319 16.53 24.22 2.14
N ARG A 320 16.75 23.65 0.95
CA ARG A 320 16.26 24.22 -0.30
C ARG A 320 14.75 24.47 -0.28
N ARG A 321 13.96 23.50 0.20
CA ARG A 321 12.50 23.64 0.33
C ARG A 321 12.10 24.78 1.25
N LEU A 322 12.79 24.97 2.38
CA LEU A 322 12.50 26.07 3.30
C LEU A 322 12.92 27.42 2.74
N SER A 323 14.05 27.50 2.01
CA SER A 323 14.51 28.72 1.36
C SER A 323 13.62 29.14 0.18
N GLU A 324 12.99 28.18 -0.50
CA GLU A 324 12.05 28.43 -1.60
C GLU A 324 10.63 28.77 -1.11
N LYS A 325 10.30 28.51 0.16
CA LYS A 325 9.03 28.97 0.73
C LYS A 325 9.08 30.49 0.82
N PRO A 326 8.08 31.22 0.26
CA PRO A 326 7.97 32.65 0.51
C PRO A 326 7.91 32.86 2.02
N ASN A 327 8.71 33.80 2.54
CA ASN A 327 8.51 34.29 3.91
C ASN A 327 7.05 34.74 4.01
N ALA A 328 6.23 33.97 4.73
CA ALA A 328 4.87 34.39 5.01
C ALA A 328 4.97 35.68 5.85
N PRO A 329 4.30 36.77 5.44
CA PRO A 329 4.25 38.00 6.22
C PRO A 329 3.56 37.78 7.58
#